data_AF-A0A7X5D5A2-F1
#
_entry.id   AF-A0A7X5D5A2-F1
#
_cell.length_a   1.000
_cell.length_b   1.000
_cell.length_c   1.000
_cell.angle_alpha   90.00
_cell.angle_beta   90.00
_cell.angle_gamma   90.00
#
_symmetry.space_group_name_H-M   'P 1'
#
loop_
_entity.id
_entity.type
_entity.pdbx_description
1 polymer ?
#
loop_
_entity_poly.entity_id
_entity_poly.type
_entity_poly.pdbx_seq_one_letter_code
_entity_poly.pdbx_strand_id
1 'polypeptide(L)'
;MTIITETLNLDQIRNIMDKDGYITVILPVHFSILKDYDTDFFLNYISNRILGDLTLLDIHFTIKGIYEENLLFLIKGNVSIFLATKMKEGVIDQ
;
A
#
# COMPACT_ATOMS: atom_id res chain seq x y z
N MET A 1 11.17 -8.62 -2.14
CA MET A 1 10.64 -7.55 -1.26
C MET A 1 10.62 -6.28 -2.10
N THR A 2 9.45 -5.67 -2.27
CA THR A 2 9.23 -4.56 -3.22
C THR A 2 9.25 -3.22 -2.49
N ILE A 3 9.99 -2.24 -3.04
CA ILE A 3 10.00 -0.86 -2.52
C ILE A 3 9.01 -0.04 -3.35
N ILE A 4 8.13 0.69 -2.68
CA ILE A 4 7.07 1.49 -3.31
C ILE A 4 7.59 2.89 -3.60
N THR A 5 7.91 3.14 -4.87
CA THR A 5 8.23 4.47 -5.41
C THR A 5 7.06 5.07 -6.19
N GLU A 6 6.14 4.23 -6.63
CA GLU A 6 4.92 4.55 -7.38
C GLU A 6 3.78 3.61 -6.97
N THR A 7 2.55 4.01 -7.29
CA THR A 7 1.36 3.18 -7.06
C THR A 7 1.48 1.87 -7.84
N LEU A 8 1.15 0.76 -7.19
CA LEU A 8 1.21 -0.56 -7.82
C LEU A 8 0.07 -0.76 -8.82
N ASN A 9 0.41 -1.35 -9.97
CA ASN A 9 -0.60 -1.84 -10.91
C ASN A 9 -1.11 -3.24 -10.54
N LEU A 10 -2.18 -3.69 -11.20
CA LEU A 10 -2.84 -4.97 -10.91
C LEU A 10 -1.90 -6.18 -11.05
N ASP A 11 -1.02 -6.17 -12.04
CA ASP A 11 -0.12 -7.28 -12.29
C ASP A 11 0.97 -7.35 -11.21
N GLN A 12 1.51 -6.20 -10.80
CA GLN A 12 2.44 -6.13 -9.68
C GLN A 12 1.80 -6.63 -8.38
N ILE A 13 0.56 -6.23 -8.09
CA ILE A 13 -0.17 -6.69 -6.90
C ILE A 13 -0.34 -8.21 -6.95
N ARG A 14 -0.85 -8.76 -8.05
CA ARG A 14 -1.04 -10.22 -8.21
C ARG A 14 0.27 -11.00 -8.08
N ASN A 15 1.38 -10.45 -8.55
CA ASN A 15 2.70 -11.10 -8.50
C ASN A 15 3.29 -11.16 -7.08
N ILE A 16 2.96 -10.22 -6.20
CA ILE A 16 3.54 -10.14 -4.84
C ILE A 16 2.55 -10.54 -3.73
N MET A 17 1.28 -10.73 -4.08
CA MET A 17 0.23 -11.13 -3.16
C MET A 17 0.46 -12.57 -2.68
N ASP A 18 0.29 -12.79 -1.38
CA ASP A 18 0.29 -14.11 -0.79
C ASP A 18 -1.06 -14.82 -0.98
N LYS A 19 -1.12 -16.10 -0.62
CA LYS A 19 -2.32 -16.93 -0.74
C LYS A 19 -3.53 -16.42 0.06
N ASP A 20 -3.30 -15.56 1.06
CA ASP A 20 -4.31 -15.04 1.97
C ASP A 20 -4.79 -13.64 1.54
N GLY A 21 -4.32 -13.15 0.39
CA GLY A 21 -4.73 -11.86 -0.18
C GLY A 21 -3.98 -10.66 0.39
N TYR A 22 -2.81 -10.87 1.01
CA TYR A 22 -1.98 -9.80 1.55
C TYR A 22 -0.75 -9.53 0.68
N ILE A 23 -0.33 -8.27 0.65
CA ILE A 23 0.97 -7.86 0.11
C ILE A 23 1.89 -7.42 1.23
N THR A 24 3.20 -7.53 1.03
CA THR A 24 4.21 -6.99 1.94
C THR A 24 5.21 -6.14 1.16
N VAL A 25 5.35 -4.87 1.54
CA VAL A 25 6.11 -3.86 0.78
C VAL A 25 6.89 -2.94 1.71
N ILE A 26 7.95 -2.31 1.19
CA ILE A 26 8.63 -1.21 1.89
C ILE A 26 8.14 0.10 1.30
N LEU A 27 7.62 0.99 2.15
CA LEU A 27 7.18 2.33 1.78
C LEU A 27 8.12 3.37 2.41
N PRO A 28 8.92 4.09 1.61
CA PRO A 28 9.63 5.27 2.07
C PRO A 28 8.63 6.41 2.33
N VAL A 29 8.70 7.01 3.52
CA VAL A 29 7.86 8.14 3.92
C VAL A 29 8.76 9.30 4.36
N HIS A 30 8.62 10.43 3.68
CA HIS A 30 9.38 11.62 3.98
C HIS A 30 9.03 12.18 5.37
N PHE A 31 10.03 12.64 6.13
CA PHE A 31 9.82 13.13 7.50
C PHE A 31 8.77 14.24 7.61
N SER A 32 8.58 15.05 6.57
CA SER A 32 7.55 16.11 6.56
C SER A 32 6.13 15.56 6.69
N ILE A 33 5.85 14.37 6.16
CA ILE A 33 4.52 13.73 6.23
C ILE A 33 4.21 13.27 7.66
N LEU A 34 5.24 12.98 8.45
CA LEU A 34 5.10 12.46 9.81
C LEU A 34 4.96 13.55 10.87
N LYS A 35 5.16 14.82 10.52
CA LYS A 35 5.08 15.93 11.49
C LYS A 35 3.66 16.15 12.01
N ASP A 36 2.66 15.87 11.18
CA ASP A 36 1.24 16.06 11.48
C ASP A 36 0.57 14.73 11.82
N TYR A 37 1.23 13.89 12.63
CA TYR A 37 0.87 12.48 12.82
C TYR A 37 -0.55 12.29 13.38
N ASP A 38 -1.50 12.08 12.48
CA ASP A 38 -2.79 11.46 12.72
C ASP A 38 -2.75 10.04 12.13
N THR A 39 -3.13 9.05 12.93
CA THR A 39 -3.06 7.64 12.53
C THR A 39 -3.99 7.36 11.35
N ASP A 40 -5.19 7.94 11.34
CA ASP A 40 -6.15 7.72 10.25
C ASP A 40 -5.65 8.36 8.95
N PHE A 41 -5.07 9.56 9.05
CA PHE A 41 -4.41 10.21 7.92
C PHE A 41 -3.25 9.36 7.38
N PHE A 42 -2.44 8.77 8.27
CA PHE A 42 -1.30 7.96 7.86
C PHE A 42 -1.72 6.65 7.20
N LEU A 43 -2.77 5.99 7.70
CA LEU A 43 -3.33 4.79 7.07
C LEU A 43 -3.89 5.10 5.67
N ASN A 44 -4.61 6.21 5.53
CA ASN A 44 -5.11 6.68 4.23
C ASN A 44 -3.96 7.03 3.28
N TYR A 45 -2.88 7.63 3.78
CA TYR A 45 -1.67 7.90 3.01
C TYR A 45 -1.03 6.59 2.50
N ILE A 46 -0.85 5.60 3.38
CA ILE A 46 -0.31 4.28 3.01
C ILE A 46 -1.16 3.64 1.91
N SER A 47 -2.48 3.58 2.10
CA SER A 47 -3.40 2.98 1.13
C SER A 47 -3.31 3.66 -0.24
N ASN A 48 -3.42 4.99 -0.27
CA ASN A 48 -3.34 5.75 -1.53
C ASN A 48 -1.97 5.60 -2.19
N ARG A 49 -0.89 5.55 -1.43
CA ARG A 49 0.46 5.46 -2.00
C ARG A 49 0.73 4.08 -2.61
N ILE A 50 0.15 3.02 -2.05
CA ILE A 50 0.32 1.65 -2.52
C ILE A 50 -0.66 1.31 -3.65
N LEU A 51 -1.95 1.63 -3.50
CA LEU A 51 -3.02 1.19 -4.41
C LEU A 51 -3.62 2.32 -5.26
N GLY A 52 -3.38 3.58 -4.90
CA GLY A 52 -4.06 4.72 -5.54
C GLY A 52 -5.50 4.94 -5.04
N ASP A 53 -5.92 4.21 -4.01
CA ASP A 53 -7.22 4.34 -3.36
C ASP A 53 -7.18 3.96 -1.88
N LEU A 54 -8.35 3.98 -1.22
CA LEU A 54 -8.53 3.71 0.22
C LEU A 54 -8.93 2.26 0.54
N THR A 55 -8.74 1.32 -0.37
CA THR A 55 -9.23 -0.07 -0.21
C THR A 55 -8.17 -1.05 0.30
N LEU A 56 -6.98 -0.57 0.68
CA LEU A 56 -6.01 -1.39 1.41
C LEU A 56 -6.50 -1.56 2.85
N LEU A 57 -6.81 -2.80 3.24
CA LEU A 57 -7.34 -3.11 4.56
C LEU A 57 -6.31 -3.84 5.43
N ASP A 58 -6.62 -4.01 6.72
CA ASP A 58 -5.81 -4.74 7.70
C ASP A 58 -4.33 -4.33 7.65
N ILE A 59 -4.09 -3.02 7.61
CA ILE A 59 -2.77 -2.44 7.45
C ILE A 59 -1.99 -2.61 8.75
N HIS A 60 -0.90 -3.36 8.68
CA HIS A 60 0.12 -3.46 9.72
C HIS A 60 1.42 -2.83 9.22
N PHE A 61 2.07 -2.04 10.07
CA PHE A 61 3.34 -1.43 9.71
C PHE A 61 4.37 -1.46 10.84
N THR A 62 5.64 -1.49 10.45
CA THR A 62 6.78 -1.36 11.36
C THR A 62 7.90 -0.58 10.68
N ILE A 63 8.66 0.19 11.46
CA ILE A 63 9.80 0.93 10.94
C ILE A 63 10.96 -0.05 10.74
N LYS A 64 11.58 -0.02 9.55
CA LYS A 64 12.75 -0.84 9.21
C LYS A 64 14.06 -0.08 9.22
N GLY A 65 14.02 1.23 9.05
CA GLY A 65 15.22 2.06 9.06
C GLY A 65 14.95 3.45 8.51
N ILE A 66 16.03 4.19 8.33
CA ILE A 66 16.03 5.55 7.78
C ILE A 66 16.96 5.53 6.55
N TYR A 67 16.53 6.17 5.47
CA TYR A 67 17.35 6.41 4.30
C TYR A 67 17.11 7.84 3.81
N GLU A 68 18.18 8.65 3.80
CA GLU A 68 18.11 10.10 3.55
C GLU A 68 17.04 10.76 4.45
N GLU A 69 16.11 11.52 3.86
CA GLU A 69 15.03 12.22 4.57
C GLU A 69 13.77 11.37 4.74
N ASN A 70 13.89 10.03 4.62
CA ASN A 70 12.76 9.11 4.66
C ASN A 70 12.88 8.08 5.79
N LEU A 71 11.76 7.80 6.45
CA LEU A 71 11.57 6.60 7.25
C LEU A 71 11.05 5.47 6.36
N LEU A 72 11.69 4.31 6.44
CA LEU A 72 11.31 3.12 5.68
C LEU A 72 10.34 2.29 6.50
N PHE A 73 9.08 2.22 6.07
CA PHE A 73 8.06 1.40 6.71
C PHE A 73 7.92 0.07 5.97
N LEU A 74 8.03 -1.06 6.68
CA LEU A 74 7.53 -2.33 6.17
C LEU A 74 6.03 -2.37 6.42
N ILE A 75 5.26 -2.41 5.35
CA ILE A 75 3.81 -2.46 5.36
C ILE A 75 3.36 -3.87 4.96
N LYS A 76 2.41 -4.44 5.70
CA LYS A 76 1.60 -5.58 5.28
C LYS A 76 0.14 -5.14 5.24
N GLY A 77 -0.57 -5.43 4.16
CA GLY A 77 -1.99 -5.06 4.03
C GLY A 77 -2.74 -5.97 3.06
N ASN A 78 -4.05 -6.08 3.25
CA ASN A 78 -4.95 -6.92 2.47
C ASN A 78 -5.46 -6.15 1.24
N VAL A 79 -5.35 -6.78 0.06
CA VAL A 79 -5.74 -6.21 -1.24
C VAL A 79 -6.96 -6.91 -1.86
N SER A 80 -7.62 -7.80 -1.12
CA SER A 80 -8.70 -8.62 -1.66
C SER A 80 -9.89 -7.78 -2.14
N ILE A 81 -10.24 -6.72 -1.38
CA ILE A 81 -11.33 -5.81 -1.76
C ILE A 81 -10.95 -4.98 -3.00
N PHE A 82 -9.72 -4.47 -3.04
CA PHE A 82 -9.21 -3.76 -4.21
C PHE A 82 -9.35 -4.61 -5.48
N LEU A 83 -8.84 -5.85 -5.45
CA LEU A 83 -8.89 -6.75 -6.59
C LEU A 83 -10.33 -7.10 -6.99
N ALA A 84 -11.21 -7.39 -6.02
CA ALA A 84 -12.61 -7.67 -6.28
C ALA A 84 -13.34 -6.48 -6.94
N THR A 85 -12.99 -5.25 -6.56
CA THR A 85 -13.56 -4.02 -7.11
C THR A 85 -13.09 -3.79 -8.54
N LYS A 86 -11.79 -3.93 -8.80
CA LYS A 86 -11.19 -3.76 -10.14
C LYS A 86 -11.68 -4.81 -11.13
N MET A 87 -11.97 -6.03 -10.67
CA MET A 87 -12.59 -7.06 -11.51
C MET A 87 -14.03 -6.71 -11.91
N LYS A 88 -14.81 -6.03 -11.06
CA LYS A 88 -16.17 -5.59 -11.43
C LYS A 88 -16.15 -4.43 -12.42
N GLU A 89 -15.21 -3.50 -12.28
CA GLU A 89 -15.06 -2.36 -13.21
C GLU A 89 -14.67 -2.84 -14.62
N GLY A 90 -13.80 -3.84 -14.74
CA GLY A 90 -13.38 -4.40 -16.04
C GLY A 90 -14.42 -5.28 -16.77
N VAL A 91 -15.59 -5.55 -16.17
CA VAL A 91 -16.65 -6.38 -16.77
C VAL A 91 -17.71 -5.53 -17.50
N ILE A 92 -17.69 -4.21 -17.35
CA ILE A 92 -18.70 -3.32 -17.96
C ILE A 92 -18.35 -2.95 -19.42
N ASP A 93 -17.13 -3.27 -19.89
CA ASP A 93 -16.67 -2.96 -21.25
C ASP A 93 -16.63 -4.18 -22.20
N GLN A 94 -17.47 -5.21 -21.99
CA GLN A 94 -17.64 -6.33 -22.93
C GLN A 94 -19.09 -6.54 -23.39
#